data_AF-A0A960MNL8-F1
#
_entry.id   AF-A0A960MNL8-F1
#
_cell.length_a   1.000
_cell.length_b   1.000
_cell.length_c   1.000
_cell.angle_alpha   90.00
_cell.angle_beta   90.00
_cell.angle_gamma   90.00
#
_symmetry.space_group_name_H-M   'P 1'
#
loop_
_entity.id
_entity.type
_entity.pdbx_description
1 polymer ?
#
loop_
_entity_poly.entity_id
_entity_poly.type
_entity_poly.pdbx_seq_one_letter_code
_entity_poly.pdbx_strand_id
1 'polypeptide(L)'
;MSPEIVTTFLSRYLRSLREETRAEKAGKKYGFDHVILKLAEADSLIPVRLAFHREPGDQLPKPKKEPEHGEDLKVISRDGKELVVFVLKGVKLTYRNWTGCKFDEDIRRASAQDLTSPEFLNVERVKIILTYNQDDDSKGVEAFQKQVNALPTKVGDSVPIEYERWNLTKLTELVRDKLISSPTLLPDNLFQKCSYICWQAGDFSHGSDQWLQVLIPDWREFLDELLTEGIGEREVMLVSVALIILQSHGKNESAWETGWIELVEWAIVAVWSASLHSDDKKAGAAAYEIWLKFYLASLEDFYERNHSLLAVRDSLSIGGADSFSEAIGSFLANWHIGRLGILAMGFAEMLGWSKEQKEENPDYDRTIRKAFIQTLDWIIALLNENPACKRPMLDIHHIQLFLIWRVLCIANRTDEALVVFRELHELLVLRRTGKGGFRLIDQSNSWENLLEFIATGTAPSESFGRSSYLLQMLIEICIGHGSEEGNALANAFYTHLIEGITDDGVSLEFPEQVELQSWIPPENWIDMVLKGNAGHSGECVTVHYDLPCGDFSEIAKGLPDAVRSFVSASRAVSPRIAPNKVPLSVLLLACLRHDSPLPPEFWRMVIFSRDESQSAVRETSAPGDESAEE
;
A
#
# COMPACT_ATOMS: atom_id res chain seq x y z
N MET A 1 15.73 2.37 -2.57
CA MET A 1 15.36 1.11 -3.28
C MET A 1 16.60 0.49 -3.90
N SER A 2 16.79 -0.83 -3.82
CA SER A 2 17.98 -1.47 -4.42
C SER A 2 17.85 -1.55 -5.96
N PRO A 3 18.96 -1.48 -6.71
CA PRO A 3 18.96 -1.65 -8.17
C PRO A 3 18.34 -2.99 -8.62
N GLU A 4 18.43 -4.02 -7.78
CA GLU A 4 17.85 -5.35 -8.03
C GLU A 4 16.32 -5.33 -8.00
N ILE A 5 15.72 -4.61 -7.06
CA ILE A 5 14.27 -4.44 -6.97
C ILE A 5 13.75 -3.68 -8.20
N VAL A 6 14.42 -2.57 -8.56
CA VAL A 6 14.09 -1.81 -9.77
C VAL A 6 14.16 -2.70 -11.01
N THR A 7 15.24 -3.47 -11.16
CA THR A 7 15.42 -4.41 -12.29
C THR A 7 14.31 -5.46 -12.32
N THR A 8 13.87 -5.96 -11.16
CA THR A 8 12.78 -6.95 -11.06
C THR A 8 11.44 -6.37 -11.53
N PHE A 9 11.07 -5.18 -11.06
CA PHE A 9 9.82 -4.53 -11.45
C PHE A 9 9.80 -4.17 -12.93
N LEU A 10 10.90 -3.60 -13.45
CA LEU A 10 11.04 -3.32 -14.87
C LEU A 10 10.95 -4.58 -15.72
N SER A 11 11.65 -5.65 -15.34
CA SER A 11 11.62 -6.92 -16.07
C SER A 11 10.21 -7.52 -16.12
N ARG A 12 9.49 -7.52 -15.00
CA ARG A 12 8.09 -7.97 -14.95
C ARG A 12 7.16 -7.08 -15.76
N TYR A 13 7.31 -5.76 -15.68
CA TYR A 13 6.56 -4.82 -16.50
C TYR A 13 6.79 -5.11 -17.99
N LEU A 14 8.05 -5.14 -18.44
CA LEU A 14 8.41 -5.41 -19.84
C LEU A 14 7.89 -6.76 -20.31
N ARG A 15 7.95 -7.79 -19.47
CA ARG A 15 7.40 -9.13 -19.76
C ARG A 15 5.86 -9.13 -19.87
N SER A 16 5.18 -8.27 -19.11
CA SER A 16 3.71 -8.13 -19.14
C SER A 16 3.20 -7.43 -20.41
N LEU A 17 4.06 -6.64 -21.07
CA LEU A 17 3.73 -5.98 -22.32
C LEU A 17 3.48 -7.00 -23.43
N ARG A 18 2.50 -6.71 -24.29
CA ARG A 18 2.21 -7.49 -25.50
C ARG A 18 2.69 -6.73 -26.72
N GLU A 19 2.87 -7.44 -27.83
CA GLU A 19 3.02 -6.81 -29.15
C GLU A 19 1.66 -6.20 -29.53
N GLU A 20 1.60 -4.90 -29.83
CA GLU A 20 0.32 -4.24 -30.18
C GLU A 20 -0.32 -4.81 -31.45
N THR A 21 0.47 -5.49 -32.29
CA THR A 21 0.10 -5.93 -33.64
C THR A 21 -0.86 -7.11 -33.72
N ARG A 22 -1.26 -7.79 -32.63
CA ARG A 22 -1.89 -9.13 -32.75
C ARG A 22 -3.13 -9.47 -31.91
N ALA A 23 -3.62 -8.62 -31.01
CA ALA A 23 -4.81 -8.98 -30.21
C ALA A 23 -5.76 -7.79 -29.99
N GLU A 24 -6.82 -7.72 -30.81
CA GLU A 24 -8.00 -6.93 -30.48
C GLU A 24 -8.70 -7.48 -29.23
N LYS A 25 -8.91 -6.61 -28.25
CA LYS A 25 -10.15 -6.40 -27.45
C LYS A 25 -9.92 -5.16 -26.57
N ALA A 26 -10.98 -4.40 -26.31
CA ALA A 26 -10.97 -3.05 -25.73
C ALA A 26 -10.00 -2.81 -24.54
N GLY A 27 -9.43 -1.60 -24.45
CA GLY A 27 -8.53 -1.16 -23.38
C GLY A 27 -7.47 -0.15 -23.86
N LYS A 28 -6.77 0.52 -22.93
CA LYS A 28 -5.68 1.46 -23.25
C LYS A 28 -4.48 0.71 -23.87
N LYS A 29 -3.93 1.23 -24.97
CA LYS A 29 -3.04 0.51 -25.90
C LYS A 29 -1.57 0.92 -25.70
N TYR A 30 -0.81 0.10 -24.99
CA TYR A 30 0.64 0.28 -24.86
C TYR A 30 1.34 -1.08 -24.89
N GLY A 31 2.13 -1.31 -25.93
CA GLY A 31 2.96 -2.51 -26.11
C GLY A 31 4.44 -2.23 -25.94
N PHE A 32 5.23 -3.31 -26.03
CA PHE A 32 6.69 -3.20 -25.87
C PHE A 32 7.36 -2.47 -27.03
N ASP A 33 6.70 -2.35 -28.18
CA ASP A 33 7.11 -1.56 -29.33
C ASP A 33 7.22 -0.06 -29.02
N HIS A 34 6.33 0.48 -28.17
CA HIS A 34 6.48 1.85 -27.64
C HIS A 34 7.77 2.00 -26.85
N VAL A 35 8.11 1.03 -26.00
CA VAL A 35 9.37 1.04 -25.23
C VAL A 35 10.58 1.04 -26.17
N ILE A 36 10.55 0.25 -27.25
CA ILE A 36 11.64 0.23 -28.24
C ILE A 36 11.77 1.58 -28.95
N LEU A 37 10.64 2.20 -29.33
CA LEU A 37 10.66 3.54 -29.90
C LEU A 37 11.30 4.55 -28.94
N LYS A 38 10.95 4.51 -27.65
CA LYS A 38 11.53 5.40 -26.64
C LYS A 38 13.02 5.15 -26.42
N LEU A 39 13.46 3.89 -26.48
CA LEU A 39 14.90 3.57 -26.45
C LEU A 39 15.63 4.15 -27.66
N ALA A 40 15.04 4.05 -28.86
CA ALA A 40 15.60 4.63 -30.07
C ALA A 40 15.64 6.17 -30.01
N GLU A 41 14.58 6.81 -29.52
CA GLU A 41 14.53 8.26 -29.30
C GLU A 41 15.61 8.72 -28.29
N ALA A 42 15.85 7.93 -27.23
CA ALA A 42 16.93 8.20 -26.25
C ALA A 42 18.33 8.11 -26.88
N ASP A 43 18.52 7.24 -27.88
CA ASP A 43 19.75 7.17 -28.69
C ASP A 43 19.79 8.22 -29.82
N SER A 44 18.88 9.20 -29.80
CA SER A 44 18.77 10.24 -30.81
C SER A 44 18.52 9.70 -32.23
N LEU A 45 17.90 8.53 -32.35
CA LEU A 45 17.48 7.95 -33.62
C LEU A 45 16.12 8.54 -34.05
N ILE A 46 15.95 8.76 -35.35
CA ILE A 46 14.76 9.36 -35.95
C ILE A 46 13.90 8.24 -36.54
N PRO A 47 12.62 8.11 -36.17
CA PRO A 47 11.75 7.11 -36.75
C PRO A 47 11.47 7.40 -38.23
N VAL A 48 11.77 6.42 -39.08
CA VAL A 48 11.43 6.42 -40.51
C VAL A 48 10.13 5.64 -40.73
N ARG A 49 9.92 4.58 -39.93
CA ARG A 49 8.69 3.79 -39.93
C ARG A 49 8.34 3.40 -38.50
N LEU A 50 7.09 3.66 -38.09
CA LEU A 50 6.55 3.29 -36.79
C LEU A 50 5.88 1.91 -36.84
N ALA A 51 5.88 1.22 -35.69
CA ALA A 51 5.17 -0.04 -35.47
C ALA A 51 3.64 0.12 -35.38
N PHE A 52 3.17 1.36 -35.20
CA PHE A 52 1.77 1.74 -35.02
C PHE A 52 1.41 2.98 -35.86
N HIS A 53 0.11 3.19 -36.10
CA HIS A 53 -0.42 4.39 -36.75
C HIS A 53 -0.65 5.51 -35.73
N ARG A 54 -0.15 6.72 -36.04
CA ARG A 54 -0.59 7.96 -35.39
C ARG A 54 -1.71 8.57 -36.24
N GLU A 55 -2.91 8.71 -35.69
CA GLU A 55 -3.97 9.51 -36.34
C GLU A 55 -3.75 11.00 -36.05
N PRO A 56 -4.19 11.93 -36.93
CA PRO A 56 -4.12 13.35 -36.64
C PRO A 56 -5.06 13.73 -35.47
N GLY A 57 -4.54 14.50 -34.48
CA GLY A 57 -5.25 14.93 -33.27
C GLY A 57 -4.77 14.20 -31.99
N ASP A 58 -5.35 14.51 -30.83
CA ASP A 58 -5.06 13.86 -29.52
C ASP A 58 -5.59 12.40 -29.43
N GLN A 59 -5.70 11.69 -30.55
CA GLN A 59 -6.17 10.31 -30.56
C GLN A 59 -5.03 9.33 -30.28
N LEU A 60 -5.31 8.34 -29.43
CA LEU A 60 -4.37 7.28 -29.08
C LEU A 60 -3.88 6.53 -30.33
N PRO A 61 -2.58 6.15 -30.39
CA PRO A 61 -2.04 5.38 -31.49
C PRO A 61 -2.81 4.05 -31.69
N LYS A 62 -3.01 3.67 -32.96
CA LYS A 62 -3.69 2.42 -33.34
C LYS A 62 -2.69 1.42 -33.89
N PRO A 63 -2.75 0.13 -33.50
CA PRO A 63 -1.91 -0.89 -34.09
C PRO A 63 -2.18 -1.02 -35.58
N LYS A 64 -1.13 -1.34 -36.36
CA LYS A 64 -1.28 -1.70 -37.77
C LYS A 64 -2.13 -2.98 -37.86
N LYS A 65 -3.16 -2.95 -38.71
CA LYS A 65 -4.09 -4.08 -38.92
C LYS A 65 -3.51 -5.22 -39.76
N GLU A 66 -2.41 -4.97 -40.49
CA GLU A 66 -1.81 -5.95 -41.38
C GLU A 66 -0.49 -6.49 -40.81
N PRO A 67 -0.25 -7.81 -40.87
CA PRO A 67 1.02 -8.41 -40.50
C PRO A 67 2.10 -8.02 -41.52
N GLU A 68 2.80 -6.91 -41.30
CA GLU A 68 3.93 -6.49 -42.13
C GLU A 68 5.23 -7.23 -41.74
N HIS A 69 5.18 -8.56 -41.84
CA HIS A 69 6.29 -9.40 -42.29
C HIS A 69 7.74 -8.95 -41.96
N GLY A 70 8.07 -8.78 -40.67
CA GLY A 70 9.45 -8.67 -40.17
C GLY A 70 10.10 -7.29 -40.19
N GLU A 71 9.36 -6.22 -40.47
CA GLU A 71 9.86 -4.84 -40.40
C GLU A 71 8.99 -3.98 -39.49
N ASP A 72 9.07 -4.23 -38.19
CA ASP A 72 8.14 -3.66 -37.22
C ASP A 72 8.44 -2.17 -36.92
N LEU A 73 9.72 -1.82 -36.69
CA LEU A 73 10.16 -0.43 -36.46
C LEU A 73 11.45 -0.16 -37.24
N LYS A 74 11.51 0.98 -37.95
CA LYS A 74 12.74 1.46 -38.61
C LYS A 74 13.10 2.85 -38.13
N VAL A 75 14.34 3.02 -37.73
CA VAL A 75 14.88 4.30 -37.26
C VAL A 75 16.23 4.56 -37.93
N ILE A 76 16.54 5.83 -38.16
CA ILE A 76 17.79 6.26 -38.79
C ILE A 76 18.55 7.19 -37.83
N SER A 77 19.88 7.11 -37.83
CA SER A 77 20.70 8.05 -37.08
C SER A 77 20.51 9.49 -37.58
N ARG A 78 20.72 10.49 -36.70
CA ARG A 78 20.58 11.92 -37.05
C ARG A 78 21.45 12.37 -38.23
N ASP A 79 22.59 11.73 -38.43
CA ASP A 79 23.49 12.01 -39.56
C ASP A 79 23.09 11.26 -40.86
N GLY A 80 22.05 10.42 -40.80
CA GLY A 80 21.54 9.64 -41.93
C GLY A 80 22.39 8.43 -42.32
N LYS A 81 23.44 8.11 -41.54
CA LYS A 81 24.44 7.09 -41.92
C LYS A 81 24.12 5.68 -41.45
N GLU A 82 23.33 5.52 -40.40
CA GLU A 82 22.97 4.21 -39.85
C GLU A 82 21.47 4.01 -39.87
N LEU A 83 21.02 2.94 -40.52
CA LEU A 83 19.64 2.46 -40.48
C LEU A 83 19.53 1.30 -39.49
N VAL A 84 18.66 1.42 -38.49
CA VAL A 84 18.36 0.36 -37.53
C VAL A 84 16.95 -0.17 -37.77
N VAL A 85 16.84 -1.48 -37.97
CA VAL A 85 15.58 -2.19 -38.19
C VAL A 85 15.35 -3.13 -37.02
N PHE A 86 14.23 -2.93 -36.32
CA PHE A 86 13.83 -3.80 -35.21
C PHE A 86 12.81 -4.83 -35.69
N VAL A 87 13.09 -6.09 -35.33
CA VAL A 87 12.16 -7.22 -35.50
C VAL A 87 11.64 -7.56 -34.11
N LEU A 88 10.36 -7.34 -33.86
CA LEU A 88 9.73 -7.40 -32.54
C LEU A 88 8.98 -8.72 -32.37
N LYS A 89 9.16 -9.38 -31.22
CA LYS A 89 8.46 -10.63 -30.88
C LYS A 89 7.99 -10.68 -29.44
N GLY A 90 6.69 -10.80 -29.22
CA GLY A 90 6.09 -10.99 -27.88
C GLY A 90 6.18 -12.42 -27.30
N VAL A 91 7.13 -13.25 -27.74
CA VAL A 91 7.21 -14.69 -27.37
C VAL A 91 8.63 -15.13 -27.08
N LYS A 92 8.78 -16.21 -26.29
CA LYS A 92 10.09 -16.81 -25.95
C LYS A 92 10.86 -17.24 -27.19
N LEU A 93 12.16 -16.95 -27.24
CA LEU A 93 13.05 -17.48 -28.27
C LEU A 93 13.44 -18.91 -27.92
N THR A 94 12.71 -19.87 -28.49
CA THR A 94 12.99 -21.31 -28.37
C THR A 94 13.07 -21.92 -29.75
N TYR A 95 13.66 -23.11 -29.88
CA TYR A 95 13.66 -23.81 -31.19
C TYR A 95 12.24 -24.06 -31.73
N ARG A 96 11.27 -24.33 -30.84
CA ARG A 96 9.86 -24.52 -31.22
C ARG A 96 9.25 -23.24 -31.78
N ASN A 97 9.48 -22.12 -31.10
CA ASN A 97 8.93 -20.83 -31.51
C ASN A 97 9.69 -20.23 -32.69
N TRP A 98 10.96 -20.61 -32.91
CA TRP A 98 11.79 -20.14 -34.03
C TRP A 98 11.04 -20.28 -35.36
N THR A 99 10.55 -21.48 -35.66
CA THR A 99 9.72 -21.75 -36.84
C THR A 99 8.25 -21.42 -36.58
N GLY A 100 7.72 -21.79 -35.41
CA GLY A 100 6.29 -21.65 -35.11
C GLY A 100 5.79 -20.20 -35.03
N CYS A 101 6.67 -19.26 -34.74
CA CYS A 101 6.39 -17.83 -34.65
C CYS A 101 7.17 -17.01 -35.69
N LYS A 102 7.72 -17.68 -36.73
CA LYS A 102 8.34 -17.06 -37.90
C LYS A 102 9.51 -16.11 -37.60
N PHE A 103 10.36 -16.46 -36.63
CA PHE A 103 11.55 -15.64 -36.35
C PHE A 103 12.51 -15.61 -37.54
N ASP A 104 12.69 -16.75 -38.20
CA ASP A 104 13.57 -16.89 -39.37
C ASP A 104 13.08 -16.10 -40.60
N GLU A 105 11.80 -16.21 -40.90
CA GLU A 105 11.14 -15.52 -42.02
C GLU A 105 11.25 -14.00 -41.86
N ASP A 106 11.00 -13.51 -40.64
CA ASP A 106 10.97 -12.07 -40.37
C ASP A 106 12.37 -11.46 -40.36
N ILE A 107 13.39 -12.13 -39.80
CA ILE A 107 14.78 -11.66 -39.90
C ILE A 107 15.25 -11.65 -41.36
N ARG A 108 14.93 -12.67 -42.16
CA ARG A 108 15.30 -12.71 -43.58
C ARG A 108 14.73 -11.52 -44.35
N ARG A 109 13.50 -11.12 -44.03
CA ARG A 109 12.86 -9.94 -44.63
C ARG A 109 13.49 -8.65 -44.14
N ALA A 110 13.76 -8.53 -42.84
CA ALA A 110 14.51 -7.40 -42.29
C ALA A 110 15.91 -7.26 -42.93
N SER A 111 16.54 -8.35 -43.37
CA SER A 111 17.82 -8.32 -44.10
C SER A 111 17.74 -7.75 -45.52
N ALA A 112 16.56 -7.78 -46.14
CA ALA A 112 16.37 -7.38 -47.53
C ALA A 112 15.92 -5.91 -47.64
N GLN A 113 16.66 -5.00 -47.00
CA GLN A 113 16.33 -3.57 -47.03
C GLN A 113 16.51 -2.96 -48.42
N ASP A 114 15.55 -2.13 -48.83
CA ASP A 114 15.66 -1.32 -50.04
C ASP A 114 16.23 0.06 -49.69
N LEU A 115 17.51 0.29 -50.03
CA LEU A 115 18.21 1.56 -49.81
C LEU A 115 18.11 2.51 -51.01
N THR A 116 17.30 2.21 -52.02
CA THR A 116 17.15 3.09 -53.20
C THR A 116 16.28 4.32 -52.93
N SER A 117 15.54 4.33 -51.82
CA SER A 117 14.70 5.46 -51.44
C SER A 117 15.53 6.70 -51.11
N PRO A 118 15.09 7.93 -51.45
CA PRO A 118 15.86 9.16 -51.23
C PRO A 118 16.33 9.39 -49.79
N GLU A 119 15.55 8.91 -48.82
CA GLU A 119 15.82 8.97 -47.38
C GLU A 119 16.98 8.06 -46.92
N PHE A 120 17.40 7.08 -47.72
CA PHE A 120 18.46 6.11 -47.38
C PHE A 120 19.73 6.25 -48.22
N LEU A 121 19.83 7.26 -49.09
CA LEU A 121 20.97 7.44 -50.00
C LEU A 121 22.32 7.59 -49.29
N ASN A 122 22.31 8.08 -48.05
CA ASN A 122 23.50 8.31 -47.23
C ASN A 122 23.79 7.18 -46.22
N VAL A 123 23.00 6.10 -46.24
CA VAL A 123 23.15 5.00 -45.29
C VAL A 123 24.44 4.22 -45.60
N GLU A 124 25.35 4.23 -44.64
CA GLU A 124 26.65 3.55 -44.68
C GLU A 124 26.64 2.24 -43.89
N ARG A 125 25.66 2.02 -43.00
CA ARG A 125 25.51 0.80 -42.19
C ARG A 125 24.04 0.46 -41.95
N VAL A 126 23.69 -0.82 -41.99
CA VAL A 126 22.38 -1.33 -41.58
C VAL A 126 22.53 -2.24 -40.36
N LYS A 127 21.70 -2.04 -39.34
CA LYS A 127 21.67 -2.87 -38.13
C LYS A 127 20.30 -3.49 -37.95
N ILE A 128 20.25 -4.81 -37.80
CA ILE A 128 19.01 -5.57 -37.63
C ILE A 128 18.99 -6.15 -36.22
N ILE A 129 18.00 -5.74 -35.42
CA ILE A 129 17.90 -6.11 -34.02
C ILE A 129 16.66 -6.98 -33.81
N LEU A 130 16.87 -8.28 -33.56
CA LEU A 130 15.79 -9.14 -33.08
C LEU A 130 15.54 -8.85 -31.61
N THR A 131 14.34 -8.36 -31.29
CA THR A 131 13.95 -7.95 -29.95
C THR A 131 12.76 -8.75 -29.45
N TYR A 132 12.85 -9.28 -28.23
CA TYR A 132 11.76 -10.00 -27.59
C TYR A 132 11.76 -9.81 -26.07
N ASN A 133 10.57 -9.65 -25.51
CA ASN A 133 10.36 -9.33 -24.10
C ASN A 133 10.13 -10.56 -23.21
N GLN A 134 10.57 -11.73 -23.67
CA GLN A 134 10.44 -13.00 -22.96
C GLN A 134 11.81 -13.67 -22.81
N ASP A 135 11.88 -14.75 -22.02
CA ASP A 135 13.13 -15.51 -21.87
C ASP A 135 13.49 -16.29 -23.15
N ASP A 136 14.75 -16.69 -23.26
CA ASP A 136 15.29 -17.52 -24.33
C ASP A 136 15.84 -18.85 -23.81
N ASP A 137 16.00 -19.83 -24.71
CA ASP A 137 16.74 -21.07 -24.44
C ASP A 137 17.97 -21.19 -25.35
N SER A 138 18.93 -22.04 -24.94
CA SER A 138 20.18 -22.23 -25.69
C SER A 138 19.94 -22.67 -27.14
N LYS A 139 18.90 -23.48 -27.40
CA LYS A 139 18.58 -23.98 -28.74
C LYS A 139 18.02 -22.89 -29.65
N GLY A 140 17.22 -21.97 -29.10
CA GLY A 140 16.70 -20.80 -29.80
C GLY A 140 17.81 -19.82 -30.15
N VAL A 141 18.74 -19.58 -29.21
CA VAL A 141 19.93 -18.75 -29.46
C VAL A 141 20.84 -19.38 -30.53
N GLU A 142 21.06 -20.69 -30.50
CA GLU A 142 21.80 -21.41 -31.55
C GLU A 142 21.11 -21.30 -32.92
N ALA A 143 19.78 -21.38 -32.98
CA ALA A 143 19.03 -21.24 -34.22
C ALA A 143 19.19 -19.83 -34.81
N PHE A 144 19.13 -18.79 -33.96
CA PHE A 144 19.44 -17.41 -34.35
C PHE A 144 20.85 -17.28 -34.91
N GLN A 145 21.87 -17.78 -34.20
CA GLN A 145 23.26 -17.66 -34.65
C GLN A 145 23.51 -18.38 -35.98
N LYS A 146 22.93 -19.58 -36.16
CA LYS A 146 23.01 -20.32 -37.43
C LYS A 146 22.37 -19.54 -38.58
N GLN A 147 21.24 -18.89 -38.33
CA GLN A 147 20.56 -18.08 -39.34
C GLN A 147 21.36 -16.82 -39.69
N VAL A 148 21.86 -16.08 -38.69
CA VAL A 148 22.70 -14.89 -38.90
C VAL A 148 23.96 -15.23 -39.70
N ASN A 149 24.62 -16.35 -39.39
CA ASN A 149 25.80 -16.81 -40.12
C ASN A 149 25.51 -17.21 -41.58
N ALA A 150 24.25 -17.52 -41.89
CA ALA A 150 23.82 -17.90 -43.24
C ALA A 150 23.22 -16.72 -44.04
N LEU A 151 22.99 -15.57 -43.40
CA LEU A 151 22.41 -14.39 -44.03
C LEU A 151 23.47 -13.52 -44.72
N PRO A 152 23.07 -12.66 -45.66
CA PRO A 152 23.97 -11.67 -46.25
C PRO A 152 24.57 -10.75 -45.19
N THR A 153 25.86 -10.44 -45.36
CA THR A 153 26.59 -9.46 -44.53
C THR A 153 26.55 -8.05 -45.12
N LYS A 154 25.88 -7.86 -46.27
CA LYS A 154 25.72 -6.58 -46.95
C LYS A 154 24.33 -6.45 -47.60
N VAL A 155 23.81 -5.22 -47.66
CA VAL A 155 22.68 -4.85 -48.52
C VAL A 155 23.23 -4.39 -49.87
N GLY A 156 22.76 -5.03 -50.95
CA GLY A 156 23.40 -4.87 -52.26
C GLY A 156 24.87 -5.30 -52.22
N ASP A 157 25.76 -4.50 -52.82
CA ASP A 157 27.19 -4.83 -52.93
C ASP A 157 28.09 -4.12 -51.89
N SER A 158 27.61 -3.07 -51.23
CA SER A 158 28.47 -2.10 -50.53
C SER A 158 28.17 -1.89 -49.05
N VAL A 159 26.91 -1.89 -48.62
CA VAL A 159 26.54 -1.44 -47.26
C VAL A 159 26.56 -2.62 -46.28
N PRO A 160 27.42 -2.64 -45.25
CA PRO A 160 27.47 -3.72 -44.26
C PRO A 160 26.18 -3.85 -43.43
N ILE A 161 25.85 -5.10 -43.09
CA ILE A 161 24.75 -5.46 -42.17
C ILE A 161 25.33 -6.04 -40.89
N GLU A 162 24.86 -5.53 -39.75
CA GLU A 162 25.10 -6.08 -38.42
C GLU A 162 23.81 -6.68 -37.85
N TYR A 163 23.91 -7.82 -37.16
CA TYR A 163 22.78 -8.49 -36.51
C TYR A 163 22.98 -8.49 -35.01
N GLU A 164 21.97 -8.05 -34.26
CA GLU A 164 21.95 -8.06 -32.80
C GLU A 164 20.67 -8.73 -32.27
N ARG A 165 20.73 -9.16 -31.00
CA ARG A 165 19.63 -9.79 -30.29
C ARG A 165 19.43 -9.10 -28.95
N TRP A 166 18.22 -8.61 -28.70
CA TRP A 166 17.80 -8.02 -27.42
C TRP A 166 16.76 -8.92 -26.77
N ASN A 167 17.18 -9.65 -25.73
CA ASN A 167 16.27 -10.41 -24.86
C ASN A 167 15.76 -9.56 -23.69
N LEU A 168 14.90 -10.13 -22.85
CA LEU A 168 14.34 -9.45 -21.69
C LEU A 168 15.40 -8.85 -20.76
N THR A 169 16.51 -9.56 -20.50
CA THR A 169 17.61 -9.05 -19.66
C THR A 169 18.22 -7.79 -20.28
N LYS A 170 18.61 -7.86 -21.55
CA LYS A 170 19.21 -6.71 -22.25
C LYS A 170 18.25 -5.53 -22.34
N LEU A 171 16.98 -5.79 -22.59
CA LEU A 171 15.93 -4.76 -22.60
C LEU A 171 15.79 -4.09 -21.23
N THR A 172 15.77 -4.88 -20.16
CA THR A 172 15.66 -4.36 -18.80
C THR A 172 16.85 -3.46 -18.46
N GLU A 173 18.07 -3.87 -18.83
CA GLU A 173 19.27 -3.04 -18.68
C GLU A 173 19.15 -1.73 -19.47
N LEU A 174 18.79 -1.80 -20.77
CA LEU A 174 18.67 -0.61 -21.61
C LEU A 174 17.60 0.36 -21.09
N VAL A 175 16.44 -0.14 -20.66
CA VAL A 175 15.37 0.69 -20.08
C VAL A 175 15.82 1.31 -18.76
N ARG A 176 16.47 0.53 -17.89
CA ARG A 176 16.99 1.04 -16.62
C ARG A 176 18.03 2.13 -16.86
N ASP A 177 18.94 1.92 -17.80
CA ASP A 177 20.08 2.82 -17.99
C ASP A 177 19.69 4.10 -18.77
N LYS A 178 18.67 4.03 -19.64
CA LYS A 178 18.31 5.15 -20.54
C LYS A 178 16.96 5.82 -20.23
N LEU A 179 16.00 5.09 -19.67
CA LEU A 179 14.60 5.54 -19.58
C LEU A 179 14.05 5.57 -18.14
N ILE A 180 14.78 5.09 -17.14
CA ILE A 180 14.22 4.90 -15.79
C ILE A 180 13.72 6.17 -15.13
N SER A 181 14.36 7.30 -15.43
CA SER A 181 13.96 8.62 -14.93
C SER A 181 13.03 9.36 -15.88
N SER A 182 12.60 8.74 -16.98
CA SER A 182 11.78 9.39 -17.98
C SER A 182 10.31 8.95 -17.85
N PRO A 183 9.38 9.90 -17.63
CA PRO A 183 7.96 9.62 -17.73
C PRO A 183 7.56 9.04 -19.09
N THR A 184 8.39 9.17 -20.14
CA THR A 184 8.09 8.63 -21.49
C THR A 184 7.97 7.11 -21.53
N LEU A 185 8.45 6.41 -20.50
CA LEU A 185 8.22 4.97 -20.33
C LEU A 185 6.74 4.64 -20.08
N LEU A 186 5.99 5.63 -19.59
CA LEU A 186 4.55 5.53 -19.45
C LEU A 186 3.85 5.77 -20.79
N PRO A 187 2.64 5.24 -20.91
CA PRO A 187 1.64 5.60 -21.93
C PRO A 187 1.52 7.09 -22.27
N ASP A 188 1.30 7.45 -23.54
CA ASP A 188 1.18 8.86 -23.95
C ASP A 188 0.07 9.64 -23.20
N ASN A 189 -1.07 9.01 -22.88
CA ASN A 189 -2.15 9.66 -22.10
C ASN A 189 -1.76 9.90 -20.63
N LEU A 190 -0.86 9.08 -20.08
CA LEU A 190 -0.39 9.18 -18.69
C LEU A 190 0.93 9.97 -18.59
N PHE A 191 1.69 10.04 -19.69
CA PHE A 191 3.00 10.68 -19.77
C PHE A 191 2.94 12.14 -19.33
N GLN A 192 1.98 12.92 -19.86
CA GLN A 192 1.86 14.34 -19.54
C GLN A 192 1.53 14.55 -18.07
N LYS A 193 0.53 13.82 -17.55
CA LYS A 193 0.14 13.88 -16.13
C LYS A 193 1.28 13.45 -15.21
N CYS A 194 1.94 12.34 -15.49
CA CYS A 194 3.07 11.87 -14.68
C CYS A 194 4.25 12.85 -14.74
N SER A 195 4.55 13.43 -15.90
CA SER A 195 5.59 14.46 -16.02
C SER A 195 5.29 15.67 -15.14
N TYR A 196 4.03 16.10 -15.12
CA TYR A 196 3.59 17.19 -14.26
C TYR A 196 3.70 16.84 -12.77
N ILE A 197 3.26 15.64 -12.38
CA ILE A 197 3.39 15.12 -11.00
C ILE A 197 4.86 14.99 -10.58
N CYS A 198 5.74 14.54 -11.47
CA CYS A 198 7.18 14.48 -11.20
C CYS A 198 7.76 15.88 -10.94
N TRP A 199 7.34 16.88 -11.72
CA TRP A 199 7.74 18.27 -11.50
C TRP A 199 7.22 18.80 -10.14
N GLN A 200 5.95 18.54 -9.81
CA GLN A 200 5.37 18.92 -8.52
C GLN A 200 6.09 18.26 -7.34
N ALA A 201 6.35 16.96 -7.41
CA ALA A 201 7.08 16.21 -6.39
C ALA A 201 8.52 16.73 -6.21
N GLY A 202 9.13 17.20 -7.30
CA GLY A 202 10.44 17.84 -7.31
C GLY A 202 10.43 19.31 -6.84
N ASP A 203 9.28 19.97 -6.68
CA ASP A 203 9.17 21.39 -6.33
C ASP A 203 8.49 21.64 -4.97
N PHE A 204 7.46 20.87 -4.63
CA PHE A 204 6.66 21.05 -3.42
C PHE A 204 7.30 20.36 -2.22
N SER A 205 7.40 21.09 -1.10
CA SER A 205 7.85 20.50 0.16
C SER A 205 6.71 19.69 0.80
N HIS A 206 7.04 18.52 1.35
CA HIS A 206 6.06 17.69 2.06
C HIS A 206 5.41 18.47 3.22
N GLY A 207 4.08 18.36 3.33
CA GLY A 207 3.27 19.08 4.32
C GLY A 207 2.89 20.51 3.95
N SER A 208 3.33 21.03 2.80
CA SER A 208 2.87 22.33 2.29
C SER A 208 1.46 22.27 1.71
N ASP A 209 0.80 23.43 1.61
CA ASP A 209 -0.52 23.54 0.95
C ASP A 209 -0.47 23.04 -0.50
N GLN A 210 0.61 23.34 -1.24
CA GLN A 210 0.78 22.85 -2.61
C GLN A 210 0.87 21.33 -2.66
N TRP A 211 1.55 20.71 -1.69
CA TRP A 211 1.62 19.26 -1.57
C TRP A 211 0.23 18.66 -1.34
N LEU A 212 -0.50 19.16 -0.34
CA LEU A 212 -1.78 18.60 0.10
C LEU A 212 -2.94 18.90 -0.86
N GLN A 213 -2.97 20.10 -1.46
CA GLN A 213 -4.10 20.58 -2.26
C GLN A 213 -3.89 20.41 -3.77
N VAL A 214 -2.66 20.14 -4.23
CA VAL A 214 -2.36 19.99 -5.67
C VAL A 214 -1.73 18.62 -5.95
N LEU A 215 -0.55 18.32 -5.39
CA LEU A 215 0.16 17.08 -5.72
C LEU A 215 -0.61 15.83 -5.31
N ILE A 216 -1.15 15.76 -4.09
CA ILE A 216 -1.88 14.58 -3.63
C ILE A 216 -3.17 14.34 -4.46
N PRO A 217 -4.02 15.35 -4.73
CA PRO A 217 -5.15 15.20 -5.65
C PRO A 217 -4.74 14.75 -7.06
N ASP A 218 -3.73 15.37 -7.67
CA ASP A 218 -3.26 15.02 -9.02
C ASP A 218 -2.70 13.59 -9.07
N TRP A 219 -1.98 13.17 -8.02
CA TRP A 219 -1.49 11.80 -7.88
C TRP A 219 -2.62 10.78 -7.77
N ARG A 220 -3.65 11.08 -6.98
CA ARG A 220 -4.84 10.22 -6.85
C ARG A 220 -5.61 10.12 -8.15
N GLU A 221 -5.83 11.25 -8.84
CA GLU A 221 -6.49 11.25 -10.16
C GLU A 221 -5.69 10.43 -11.19
N PHE A 222 -4.35 10.55 -11.17
CA PHE A 222 -3.49 9.74 -12.02
C PHE A 222 -3.65 8.24 -11.74
N LEU A 223 -3.67 7.83 -10.46
CA LEU A 223 -3.86 6.43 -10.07
C LEU A 223 -5.24 5.92 -10.48
N ASP A 224 -6.28 6.71 -10.25
CA ASP A 224 -7.66 6.37 -10.63
C ASP A 224 -7.78 6.21 -12.15
N GLU A 225 -7.17 7.12 -12.94
CA GLU A 225 -7.14 7.01 -14.40
C GLU A 225 -6.34 5.78 -14.87
N LEU A 226 -5.22 5.46 -14.22
CA LEU A 226 -4.40 4.31 -14.55
C LEU A 226 -5.15 2.99 -14.25
N LEU A 227 -6.00 2.97 -13.22
CA LEU A 227 -6.66 1.77 -12.70
C LEU A 227 -8.18 1.70 -13.01
N THR A 228 -8.72 2.51 -13.93
CA THR A 228 -10.18 2.62 -14.14
C THR A 228 -10.85 1.39 -14.78
N GLU A 229 -10.23 0.77 -15.80
CA GLU A 229 -10.87 -0.29 -16.60
C GLU A 229 -9.87 -1.38 -17.02
N GLY A 230 -10.32 -2.65 -17.00
CA GLY A 230 -9.55 -3.78 -17.52
C GLY A 230 -8.30 -4.11 -16.69
N ILE A 231 -8.41 -4.01 -15.36
CA ILE A 231 -7.29 -4.19 -14.42
C ILE A 231 -6.72 -5.61 -14.54
N GLY A 232 -5.52 -5.75 -15.07
CA GLY A 232 -4.72 -6.96 -15.06
C GLY A 232 -3.36 -6.76 -14.41
N GLU A 233 -2.49 -7.76 -14.54
CA GLU A 233 -1.08 -7.69 -14.10
C GLU A 233 -0.38 -6.41 -14.59
N ARG A 234 -0.59 -6.02 -15.85
CA ARG A 234 0.12 -4.92 -16.51
C ARG A 234 -0.21 -3.56 -15.89
N GLU A 235 -1.48 -3.25 -15.67
CA GLU A 235 -1.95 -1.96 -15.14
C GLU A 235 -1.43 -1.76 -13.71
N VAL A 236 -1.49 -2.83 -12.90
CA VAL A 236 -0.91 -2.84 -11.55
C VAL A 236 0.61 -2.64 -11.59
N MET A 237 1.32 -3.34 -12.47
CA MET A 237 2.78 -3.19 -12.61
C MET A 237 3.21 -1.82 -13.14
N LEU A 238 2.35 -1.13 -13.90
CA LEU A 238 2.62 0.22 -14.38
C LEU A 238 2.63 1.25 -13.23
N VAL A 239 1.91 0.99 -12.13
CA VAL A 239 2.00 1.79 -10.89
C VAL A 239 3.42 1.72 -10.33
N SER A 240 4.05 0.53 -10.30
CA SER A 240 5.45 0.37 -9.87
C SER A 240 6.41 1.20 -10.72
N VAL A 241 6.19 1.23 -12.04
CA VAL A 241 7.02 2.01 -12.97
C VAL A 241 6.85 3.50 -12.71
N ALA A 242 5.60 3.97 -12.54
CA ALA A 242 5.31 5.35 -12.20
C ALA A 242 5.96 5.75 -10.86
N LEU A 243 5.90 4.89 -9.85
CA LEU A 243 6.57 5.10 -8.57
C LEU A 243 8.10 5.19 -8.72
N ILE A 244 8.74 4.32 -9.52
CA ILE A 244 10.20 4.38 -9.73
C ILE A 244 10.59 5.69 -10.43
N ILE A 245 9.84 6.09 -11.45
CA ILE A 245 10.07 7.37 -12.14
C ILE A 245 9.94 8.50 -11.14
N LEU A 246 8.82 8.56 -10.40
CA LEU A 246 8.54 9.60 -9.41
C LEU A 246 9.63 9.68 -8.33
N GLN A 247 10.11 8.53 -7.84
CA GLN A 247 11.22 8.48 -6.87
C GLN A 247 12.48 9.14 -7.40
N SER A 248 12.78 9.00 -8.70
CA SER A 248 13.97 9.58 -9.33
C SER A 248 13.90 11.11 -9.52
N HIS A 249 12.70 11.69 -9.47
CA HIS A 249 12.46 13.15 -9.51
C HIS A 249 12.32 13.77 -8.12
N GLY A 250 12.38 12.97 -7.07
CA GLY A 250 12.33 13.44 -5.69
C GLY A 250 13.46 14.39 -5.33
N LYS A 251 13.17 15.37 -4.47
CA LYS A 251 14.20 16.28 -3.94
C LYS A 251 15.17 15.53 -3.02
N ASN A 252 16.44 15.92 -3.05
CA ASN A 252 17.42 15.56 -2.02
C ASN A 252 17.24 16.42 -0.75
N GLU A 253 16.01 16.50 -0.24
CA GLU A 253 15.65 17.21 1.00
C GLU A 253 15.23 16.20 2.07
N SER A 254 15.46 16.50 3.35
CA SER A 254 15.11 15.60 4.46
C SER A 254 13.60 15.30 4.55
N ALA A 255 12.75 16.24 4.12
CA ALA A 255 11.29 16.07 4.12
C ALA A 255 10.78 15.17 2.98
N TRP A 256 11.61 14.87 1.98
CA TRP A 256 11.22 14.03 0.85
C TRP A 256 10.89 12.60 1.28
N GLU A 257 11.59 12.04 2.27
CA GLU A 257 11.41 10.64 2.66
C GLU A 257 10.00 10.35 3.19
N THR A 258 9.47 11.25 4.01
CA THR A 258 8.12 11.13 4.56
C THR A 258 7.05 11.42 3.51
N GLY A 259 7.30 12.36 2.59
CA GLY A 259 6.44 12.60 1.42
C GLY A 259 6.42 11.42 0.45
N TRP A 260 7.57 10.77 0.23
CA TRP A 260 7.69 9.56 -0.59
C TRP A 260 6.86 8.41 -0.02
N ILE A 261 6.95 8.17 1.29
CA ILE A 261 6.10 7.18 1.98
C ILE A 261 4.62 7.49 1.74
N GLU A 262 4.22 8.77 1.81
CA GLU A 262 2.84 9.16 1.54
C GLU A 262 2.38 8.86 0.11
N LEU A 263 3.18 9.19 -0.89
CA LEU A 263 2.86 8.90 -2.29
C LEU A 263 2.71 7.39 -2.53
N VAL A 264 3.58 6.58 -1.90
CA VAL A 264 3.49 5.12 -1.96
C VAL A 264 2.23 4.61 -1.25
N GLU A 265 1.86 5.16 -0.09
CA GLU A 265 0.65 4.75 0.63
C GLU A 265 -0.62 4.94 -0.20
N TRP A 266 -0.75 6.08 -0.88
CA TRP A 266 -1.85 6.32 -1.82
C TRP A 266 -1.86 5.31 -2.97
N ALA A 267 -0.69 4.96 -3.51
CA ALA A 267 -0.56 3.96 -4.56
C ALA A 267 -0.97 2.56 -4.09
N ILE A 268 -0.59 2.16 -2.87
CA ILE A 268 -0.97 0.87 -2.29
C ILE A 268 -2.48 0.77 -2.15
N VAL A 269 -3.12 1.79 -1.57
CA VAL A 269 -4.58 1.78 -1.36
C VAL A 269 -5.30 1.69 -2.71
N ALA A 270 -4.87 2.46 -3.71
CA ALA A 270 -5.45 2.41 -5.06
C ALA A 270 -5.25 1.05 -5.75
N VAL A 271 -4.05 0.47 -5.68
CA VAL A 271 -3.75 -0.85 -6.26
C VAL A 271 -4.58 -1.96 -5.63
N TRP A 272 -4.79 -1.92 -4.31
CA TRP A 272 -5.62 -2.91 -3.63
C TRP A 272 -7.11 -2.73 -3.93
N SER A 273 -7.58 -1.48 -3.99
CA SER A 273 -8.93 -1.16 -4.46
C SER A 273 -9.18 -1.73 -5.87
N ALA A 274 -8.25 -1.51 -6.79
CA ALA A 274 -8.33 -2.01 -8.15
C ALA A 274 -8.27 -3.55 -8.23
N SER A 275 -7.28 -4.17 -7.58
CA SER A 275 -7.07 -5.62 -7.63
C SER A 275 -8.21 -6.43 -7.00
N LEU A 276 -8.93 -5.87 -6.03
CA LEU A 276 -10.10 -6.51 -5.42
C LEU A 276 -11.22 -6.78 -6.45
N HIS A 277 -11.34 -5.94 -7.46
CA HIS A 277 -12.35 -6.02 -8.52
C HIS A 277 -11.84 -6.71 -9.78
N SER A 278 -10.60 -7.19 -9.78
CA SER A 278 -10.01 -7.87 -10.93
C SER A 278 -10.25 -9.37 -10.89
N ASP A 279 -10.70 -9.92 -12.02
CA ASP A 279 -10.76 -11.38 -12.24
C ASP A 279 -9.36 -11.98 -12.50
N ASP A 280 -8.35 -11.15 -12.78
CA ASP A 280 -6.98 -11.61 -13.02
C ASP A 280 -6.24 -11.86 -11.71
N LYS A 281 -6.04 -13.15 -11.39
CA LYS A 281 -5.25 -13.57 -10.21
C LYS A 281 -3.84 -12.96 -10.19
N LYS A 282 -3.27 -12.63 -11.35
CA LYS A 282 -1.96 -12.00 -11.43
C LYS A 282 -1.97 -10.53 -11.02
N ALA A 283 -3.09 -9.83 -11.16
CA ALA A 283 -3.24 -8.46 -10.64
C ALA A 283 -3.11 -8.45 -9.12
N GLY A 284 -3.75 -9.41 -8.42
CA GLY A 284 -3.60 -9.57 -6.97
C GLY A 284 -2.17 -9.96 -6.56
N ALA A 285 -1.49 -10.82 -7.32
CA ALA A 285 -0.09 -11.15 -7.06
C ALA A 285 0.85 -9.95 -7.26
N ALA A 286 0.61 -9.13 -8.29
CA ALA A 286 1.33 -7.89 -8.52
C ALA A 286 1.07 -6.86 -7.40
N ALA A 287 -0.19 -6.70 -6.96
CA ALA A 287 -0.55 -5.83 -5.84
C ALA A 287 0.20 -6.21 -4.56
N TYR A 288 0.30 -7.51 -4.30
CA TYR A 288 1.05 -8.05 -3.17
C TYR A 288 2.55 -7.78 -3.30
N GLU A 289 3.13 -7.91 -4.48
CA GLU A 289 4.54 -7.59 -4.70
C GLU A 289 4.84 -6.09 -4.47
N ILE A 290 3.96 -5.20 -4.93
CA ILE A 290 4.10 -3.75 -4.70
C ILE A 290 4.02 -3.45 -3.20
N TRP A 291 3.04 -4.03 -2.50
CA TRP A 291 2.92 -3.92 -1.05
C TRP A 291 4.23 -4.27 -0.32
N LEU A 292 4.81 -5.43 -0.64
CA LEU A 292 6.04 -5.89 0.02
C LEU A 292 7.27 -5.07 -0.38
N LYS A 293 7.51 -4.90 -1.68
CA LYS A 293 8.79 -4.40 -2.19
C LYS A 293 8.85 -2.88 -2.37
N PHE A 294 7.71 -2.19 -2.43
CA PHE A 294 7.68 -0.72 -2.34
C PHE A 294 7.40 -0.29 -0.92
N TYR A 295 6.25 -0.65 -0.37
CA TYR A 295 5.80 0.01 0.85
C TYR A 295 6.49 -0.53 2.10
N LEU A 296 6.38 -1.83 2.38
CA LEU A 296 7.04 -2.41 3.57
C LEU A 296 8.56 -2.22 3.51
N ALA A 297 9.17 -2.44 2.34
CA ALA A 297 10.60 -2.18 2.16
C ALA A 297 11.00 -0.70 2.34
N SER A 298 10.15 0.25 1.93
CA SER A 298 10.44 1.69 2.17
C SER A 298 10.30 2.05 3.64
N LEU A 299 9.31 1.47 4.34
CA LEU A 299 9.18 1.66 5.78
C LEU A 299 10.37 1.04 6.54
N GLU A 300 10.75 -0.19 6.20
CA GLU A 300 11.91 -0.86 6.79
C GLU A 300 13.18 -0.02 6.62
N ASP A 301 13.50 0.40 5.38
CA ASP A 301 14.67 1.25 5.11
C ASP A 301 14.61 2.59 5.87
N PHE A 302 13.44 3.20 5.96
CA PHE A 302 13.24 4.44 6.71
C PHE A 302 13.54 4.24 8.20
N TYR A 303 12.99 3.19 8.83
CA TYR A 303 13.18 2.95 10.26
C TYR A 303 14.54 2.35 10.61
N GLU A 304 15.17 1.57 9.73
CA GLU A 304 16.56 1.14 9.91
C GLU A 304 17.49 2.35 10.09
N ARG A 305 17.25 3.42 9.33
CA ARG A 305 18.06 4.65 9.38
C ARG A 305 17.69 5.60 10.51
N ASN A 306 16.42 5.61 10.94
CA ASN A 306 15.90 6.63 11.85
C ASN A 306 15.48 6.14 13.25
N HIS A 307 15.38 4.82 13.51
CA HIS A 307 14.89 4.30 14.79
C HIS A 307 15.71 4.78 16.00
N SER A 308 17.02 4.95 15.84
CA SER A 308 17.91 5.39 16.92
C SER A 308 17.60 6.83 17.35
N LEU A 309 17.13 7.68 16.44
CA LEU A 309 16.67 9.04 16.74
C LEU A 309 15.35 9.00 17.49
N LEU A 310 14.43 8.13 17.07
CA LEU A 310 13.13 7.94 17.71
C LEU A 310 13.24 7.33 19.12
N ALA A 311 14.33 6.62 19.40
CA ALA A 311 14.66 6.09 20.72
C ALA A 311 15.39 7.11 21.63
N VAL A 312 15.54 8.36 21.20
CA VAL A 312 16.05 9.43 22.07
C VAL A 312 14.87 10.01 22.86
N ARG A 313 15.08 10.17 24.17
CA ARG A 313 14.12 10.79 25.05
C ARG A 313 13.63 12.14 24.51
N ASP A 314 12.31 12.30 24.43
CA ASP A 314 11.64 13.51 23.98
C ASP A 314 12.02 13.94 22.55
N SER A 315 12.48 13.01 21.69
CA SER A 315 12.90 13.29 20.30
C SER A 315 11.80 13.86 19.41
N LEU A 316 10.54 13.56 19.72
CA LEU A 316 9.36 14.05 19.01
C LEU A 316 8.75 15.31 19.65
N SER A 317 9.34 15.80 20.74
CA SER A 317 8.89 17.03 21.40
C SER A 317 9.40 18.24 20.62
N ILE A 318 8.47 19.09 20.16
CA ILE A 318 8.81 20.36 19.53
C ILE A 318 9.06 21.39 20.64
N GLY A 319 10.10 22.21 20.49
CA GLY A 319 10.56 23.10 21.55
C GLY A 319 9.47 24.04 22.07
N GLY A 320 9.10 23.88 23.33
CA GLY A 320 8.04 24.63 23.99
C GLY A 320 7.31 23.76 25.01
N ALA A 321 6.95 24.31 26.17
CA ALA A 321 6.11 23.60 27.16
C ALA A 321 4.63 23.95 26.99
N ASP A 322 4.25 24.44 25.80
CA ASP A 322 2.89 24.83 25.51
C ASP A 322 2.08 23.68 24.91
N SER A 323 0.78 23.81 25.09
CA SER A 323 -0.24 22.97 24.51
C SER A 323 -0.01 22.71 23.01
N PHE A 324 0.29 23.76 22.24
CA PHE A 324 0.46 23.65 20.79
C PHE A 324 1.62 22.71 20.40
N SER A 325 2.77 22.83 21.07
CA SER A 325 3.92 21.96 20.84
C SER A 325 3.64 20.51 21.24
N GLU A 326 2.89 20.27 22.33
CA GLU A 326 2.45 18.91 22.70
C GLU A 326 1.55 18.30 21.61
N ALA A 327 0.62 19.07 21.06
CA ALA A 327 -0.28 18.61 20.00
C ALA A 327 0.47 18.20 18.74
N ILE A 328 1.41 19.02 18.27
CA ILE A 328 2.20 18.68 17.08
C ILE A 328 3.12 17.48 17.36
N GLY A 329 3.76 17.42 18.53
CA GLY A 329 4.59 16.26 18.88
C GLY A 329 3.80 14.96 18.85
N SER A 330 2.54 14.99 19.29
CA SER A 330 1.67 13.82 19.25
C SER A 330 1.14 13.47 17.86
N PHE A 331 0.88 14.48 17.02
CA PHE A 331 0.60 14.26 15.60
C PHE A 331 1.74 13.46 14.95
N LEU A 332 3.00 13.89 15.17
CA LEU A 332 4.19 13.20 14.66
C LEU A 332 4.35 11.79 15.27
N ALA A 333 4.13 11.63 16.57
CA ALA A 333 4.22 10.34 17.23
C ALA A 333 3.20 9.34 16.68
N ASN A 334 1.95 9.75 16.50
CA ASN A 334 0.90 8.89 15.94
C ASN A 334 1.14 8.56 14.46
N TRP A 335 1.78 9.45 13.70
CA TRP A 335 2.25 9.12 12.35
C TRP A 335 3.23 7.94 12.39
N HIS A 336 4.24 7.99 13.27
CA HIS A 336 5.23 6.93 13.40
C HIS A 336 4.65 5.62 13.95
N ILE A 337 3.80 5.68 14.97
CA ILE A 337 3.15 4.50 15.56
C ILE A 337 2.34 3.76 14.52
N GLY A 338 1.56 4.49 13.72
CA GLY A 338 0.79 3.91 12.63
C GLY A 338 1.69 3.11 11.69
N ARG A 339 2.75 3.72 11.15
CA ARG A 339 3.61 3.08 10.15
C ARG A 339 4.45 1.94 10.71
N LEU A 340 5.00 2.07 11.92
CA LEU A 340 5.69 0.96 12.59
C LEU A 340 4.73 -0.21 12.87
N GLY A 341 3.50 0.09 13.30
CA GLY A 341 2.46 -0.90 13.50
C GLY A 341 2.10 -1.63 12.21
N ILE A 342 1.93 -0.90 11.11
CA ILE A 342 1.69 -1.47 9.79
C ILE A 342 2.87 -2.35 9.34
N LEU A 343 4.12 -1.90 9.53
CA LEU A 343 5.32 -2.67 9.20
C LEU A 343 5.37 -3.99 9.98
N ALA A 344 5.18 -3.94 11.30
CA ALA A 344 5.16 -5.12 12.15
C ALA A 344 4.01 -6.08 11.78
N MET A 345 2.82 -5.54 11.48
CA MET A 345 1.69 -6.34 10.99
C MET A 345 2.00 -7.01 9.64
N GLY A 346 2.64 -6.30 8.72
CA GLY A 346 3.07 -6.86 7.43
C GLY A 346 4.01 -8.05 7.62
N PHE A 347 5.03 -7.92 8.49
CA PHE A 347 5.91 -9.05 8.81
C PHE A 347 5.17 -10.21 9.50
N ALA A 348 4.22 -9.91 10.40
CA ALA A 348 3.42 -10.95 11.06
C ALA A 348 2.56 -11.74 10.06
N GLU A 349 1.97 -11.08 9.07
CA GLU A 349 1.22 -11.73 7.99
C GLU A 349 2.13 -12.64 7.15
N MET A 350 3.36 -12.21 6.89
CA MET A 350 4.37 -13.00 6.15
C MET A 350 4.79 -14.26 6.91
N LEU A 351 4.85 -14.23 8.25
CA LEU A 351 5.12 -15.42 9.07
C LEU A 351 4.02 -16.49 8.94
N GLY A 352 2.79 -16.07 8.64
CA GLY A 352 1.61 -16.93 8.46
C GLY A 352 1.50 -17.62 7.09
N TRP A 353 2.43 -17.39 6.17
CA TRP A 353 2.40 -17.98 4.82
C TRP A 353 2.46 -19.51 4.82
N SER A 354 1.88 -20.12 3.78
CA SER A 354 1.88 -21.57 3.58
C SER A 354 3.30 -22.12 3.34
N LYS A 355 3.49 -23.44 3.51
CA LYS A 355 4.79 -24.09 3.23
C LYS A 355 5.25 -23.85 1.78
N GLU A 356 4.33 -23.91 0.82
CA GLU A 356 4.61 -23.66 -0.60
C GLU A 356 5.11 -22.23 -0.85
N GLN A 357 4.64 -21.25 -0.07
CA GLN A 357 5.10 -19.86 -0.13
C GLN A 357 6.45 -19.64 0.57
N LYS A 358 6.88 -20.57 1.44
CA LYS A 358 8.13 -20.51 2.21
C LYS A 358 9.28 -21.30 1.59
N GLU A 359 8.99 -22.24 0.70
CA GLU A 359 9.98 -23.14 0.08
C GLU A 359 11.01 -22.43 -0.82
N GLU A 360 10.77 -21.18 -1.22
CA GLU A 360 11.71 -20.40 -2.04
C GLU A 360 12.95 -19.92 -1.26
N ASN A 361 12.94 -19.89 0.07
CA ASN A 361 14.12 -19.51 0.87
C ASN A 361 14.08 -20.11 2.29
N PRO A 362 14.94 -21.10 2.61
CA PRO A 362 14.91 -21.81 3.91
C PRO A 362 15.28 -20.93 5.12
N ASP A 363 15.93 -19.78 4.93
CA ASP A 363 16.23 -18.79 5.98
C ASP A 363 15.19 -17.66 6.07
N TYR A 364 14.13 -17.72 5.24
CA TYR A 364 13.11 -16.67 5.15
C TYR A 364 12.37 -16.46 6.47
N ASP A 365 11.85 -17.53 7.07
CA ASP A 365 11.11 -17.46 8.34
C ASP A 365 11.97 -16.86 9.45
N ARG A 366 13.28 -17.17 9.46
CA ARG A 366 14.22 -16.61 10.44
C ARG A 366 14.44 -15.11 10.20
N THR A 367 14.61 -14.71 8.94
CA THR A 367 14.82 -13.31 8.56
C THR A 367 13.60 -12.46 8.89
N ILE A 368 12.41 -12.88 8.46
CA ILE A 368 11.16 -12.16 8.75
C ILE A 368 10.87 -12.12 10.24
N ARG A 369 11.10 -13.22 10.98
CA ARG A 369 10.92 -13.22 12.44
C ARG A 369 11.88 -12.25 13.12
N LYS A 370 13.13 -12.15 12.65
CA LYS A 370 14.10 -11.18 13.16
C LYS A 370 13.62 -9.74 12.88
N ALA A 371 13.19 -9.45 11.66
CA ALA A 371 12.67 -8.13 11.28
C ALA A 371 11.41 -7.75 12.10
N PHE A 372 10.50 -8.71 12.33
CA PHE A 372 9.33 -8.53 13.18
C PHE A 372 9.72 -8.16 14.62
N ILE A 373 10.61 -8.94 15.25
CA ILE A 373 11.07 -8.68 16.63
C ILE A 373 11.79 -7.33 16.71
N GLN A 374 12.65 -7.02 15.75
CA GLN A 374 13.35 -5.74 15.68
C GLN A 374 12.38 -4.56 15.58
N THR A 375 11.33 -4.69 14.76
CA THR A 375 10.29 -3.65 14.63
C THR A 375 9.52 -3.46 15.94
N LEU A 376 9.23 -4.55 16.67
CA LEU A 376 8.60 -4.45 18.00
C LEU A 376 9.49 -3.69 18.99
N ASP A 377 10.79 -3.96 18.98
CA ASP A 377 11.73 -3.26 19.86
C ASP A 377 11.81 -1.75 19.52
N TRP A 378 11.70 -1.39 18.24
CA TRP A 378 11.56 0.01 17.82
C TRP A 378 10.28 0.66 18.32
N ILE A 379 9.13 -0.05 18.25
CA ILE A 379 7.85 0.45 18.78
C ILE A 379 7.97 0.70 20.28
N ILE A 380 8.50 -0.26 21.04
CA ILE A 380 8.64 -0.13 22.49
C ILE A 380 9.60 1.00 22.86
N ALA A 381 10.73 1.12 22.18
CA ALA A 381 11.65 2.23 22.40
C ALA A 381 10.99 3.60 22.14
N LEU A 382 10.26 3.73 21.02
CA LEU A 382 9.51 4.95 20.69
C LEU A 382 8.49 5.30 21.79
N LEU A 383 7.70 4.31 22.25
CA LEU A 383 6.65 4.50 23.28
C LEU A 383 7.22 4.89 24.65
N ASN A 384 8.36 4.32 25.02
CA ASN A 384 9.00 4.58 26.32
C ASN A 384 9.68 5.95 26.35
N GLU A 385 10.35 6.33 25.26
CA GLU A 385 11.19 7.53 25.23
C GLU A 385 10.42 8.80 24.85
N ASN A 386 9.23 8.67 24.25
CA ASN A 386 8.46 9.82 23.77
C ASN A 386 7.06 9.87 24.40
N PRO A 387 6.86 10.71 25.43
CA PRO A 387 5.54 10.94 26.03
C PRO A 387 4.48 11.42 25.02
N ALA A 388 4.91 12.06 23.92
CA ALA A 388 4.04 12.50 22.83
C ALA A 388 3.20 11.36 22.22
N CYS A 389 3.67 10.11 22.31
CA CYS A 389 2.91 8.92 21.91
C CYS A 389 1.61 8.72 22.69
N LYS A 390 1.50 9.32 23.87
CA LYS A 390 0.40 9.14 24.82
C LYS A 390 -0.40 10.43 25.04
N ARG A 391 0.03 11.57 24.45
CA ARG A 391 -0.62 12.87 24.65
C ARG A 391 -0.30 13.93 23.58
N PRO A 392 -1.30 14.64 23.01
CA PRO A 392 -2.73 14.35 23.07
C PRO A 392 -3.22 13.21 22.21
N MET A 393 -4.11 12.40 22.80
CA MET A 393 -4.82 11.34 22.09
C MET A 393 -6.24 11.77 21.75
N LEU A 394 -6.62 11.50 20.49
CA LEU A 394 -7.94 11.70 19.92
C LEU A 394 -8.59 10.34 19.68
N ASP A 395 -9.91 10.32 19.48
CA ASP A 395 -10.66 9.10 19.25
C ASP A 395 -10.24 8.38 17.96
N ILE A 396 -9.81 9.13 16.95
CA ILE A 396 -9.24 8.60 15.70
C ILE A 396 -7.96 7.79 15.91
N HIS A 397 -7.25 7.98 17.02
CA HIS A 397 -6.02 7.23 17.33
C HIS A 397 -6.28 5.79 17.80
N HIS A 398 -7.54 5.35 17.84
CA HIS A 398 -7.89 3.96 18.13
C HIS A 398 -7.19 2.98 17.18
N ILE A 399 -6.92 3.35 15.92
CA ILE A 399 -6.22 2.50 14.96
C ILE A 399 -4.76 2.28 15.38
N GLN A 400 -4.06 3.35 15.78
CA GLN A 400 -2.67 3.31 16.25
C GLN A 400 -2.54 2.47 17.52
N LEU A 401 -3.47 2.62 18.47
CA LEU A 401 -3.49 1.81 19.70
C LEU A 401 -3.84 0.36 19.43
N PHE A 402 -4.79 0.10 18.54
CA PHE A 402 -5.09 -1.26 18.07
C PHE A 402 -3.84 -1.90 17.46
N LEU A 403 -3.09 -1.17 16.63
CA LEU A 403 -1.86 -1.67 16.03
C LEU A 403 -0.83 -2.06 17.10
N ILE A 404 -0.55 -1.19 18.07
CA ILE A 404 0.36 -1.49 19.19
C ILE A 404 -0.08 -2.76 19.92
N TRP A 405 -1.34 -2.82 20.34
CA TRP A 405 -1.88 -3.97 21.06
C TRP A 405 -1.78 -5.24 20.23
N ARG A 406 -2.17 -5.18 18.95
CA ARG A 406 -2.24 -6.35 18.07
C ARG A 406 -0.86 -6.94 17.81
N VAL A 407 0.15 -6.10 17.54
CA VAL A 407 1.52 -6.60 17.29
C VAL A 407 2.14 -7.19 18.55
N LEU A 408 1.88 -6.62 19.73
CA LEU A 408 2.29 -7.18 21.01
C LEU A 408 1.57 -8.49 21.33
N CYS A 409 0.28 -8.61 21.00
CA CYS A 409 -0.47 -9.86 21.12
C CYS A 409 0.15 -10.97 20.26
N ILE A 410 0.48 -10.68 19.00
CA ILE A 410 1.11 -11.65 18.10
C ILE A 410 2.47 -12.11 18.66
N ALA A 411 3.18 -11.23 19.37
CA ALA A 411 4.45 -11.52 20.02
C ALA A 411 4.33 -12.21 21.40
N ASN A 412 3.13 -12.43 21.92
CA ASN A 412 2.86 -12.83 23.30
C ASN A 412 3.47 -11.87 24.35
N ARG A 413 3.48 -10.57 24.06
CA ARG A 413 3.94 -9.48 24.96
C ARG A 413 2.76 -8.62 25.41
N THR A 414 1.61 -9.24 25.70
CA THR A 414 0.36 -8.53 25.99
C THR A 414 0.41 -7.68 27.25
N ASP A 415 1.19 -8.08 28.25
CA ASP A 415 1.38 -7.33 29.49
C ASP A 415 2.02 -5.95 29.23
N GLU A 416 2.89 -5.83 28.22
CA GLU A 416 3.48 -4.53 27.84
C GLU A 416 2.43 -3.57 27.26
N ALA A 417 1.39 -4.11 26.61
CA ALA A 417 0.26 -3.28 26.17
C ALA A 417 -0.53 -2.74 27.37
N LEU A 418 -0.70 -3.52 28.43
CA LEU A 418 -1.37 -3.07 29.66
C LEU A 418 -0.58 -1.94 30.36
N VAL A 419 0.76 -1.99 30.35
CA VAL A 419 1.59 -0.89 30.87
C VAL A 419 1.32 0.40 30.10
N VAL A 420 1.30 0.34 28.77
CA VAL A 420 0.99 1.49 27.92
C VAL A 420 -0.41 2.04 28.21
N PHE A 421 -1.41 1.16 28.34
CA PHE A 421 -2.79 1.56 28.63
C PHE A 421 -2.98 2.14 30.03
N ARG A 422 -2.23 1.68 31.03
CA ARG A 422 -2.23 2.24 32.38
C ARG A 422 -1.71 3.68 32.39
N GLU A 423 -0.56 3.91 31.76
CA GLU A 423 -0.02 5.28 31.64
C GLU A 423 -0.98 6.20 30.87
N LEU A 424 -1.63 5.66 29.84
CA LEU A 424 -2.61 6.38 29.07
C LEU A 424 -3.85 6.74 29.90
N HIS A 425 -4.34 5.81 30.72
CA HIS A 425 -5.45 6.05 31.65
C HIS A 425 -5.15 7.24 32.59
N GLU A 426 -3.98 7.24 33.23
CA GLU A 426 -3.56 8.32 34.13
C GLU A 426 -3.57 9.68 33.42
N LEU A 427 -3.04 9.73 32.19
CA LEU A 427 -3.02 10.94 31.38
C LEU A 427 -4.43 11.41 30.97
N LEU A 428 -5.32 10.48 30.61
CA LEU A 428 -6.70 10.81 30.24
C LEU A 428 -7.49 11.34 31.45
N VAL A 429 -7.27 10.79 32.66
CA VAL A 429 -7.92 11.28 33.88
C VAL A 429 -7.47 12.72 34.20
N LEU A 430 -6.16 13.01 34.10
CA LEU A 430 -5.61 14.35 34.29
C LEU A 430 -6.23 15.37 33.31
N ARG A 431 -6.43 14.97 32.06
CA ARG A 431 -7.08 15.79 31.03
C ARG A 431 -8.56 16.01 31.32
N ARG A 432 -9.27 14.95 31.68
CA ARG A 432 -10.71 15.02 31.96
C ARG A 432 -11.03 15.94 33.13
N THR A 433 -10.19 15.92 34.17
CA THR A 433 -10.31 16.81 35.34
C THR A 433 -9.91 18.26 35.06
N GLY A 434 -9.51 18.60 33.82
CA GLY A 434 -9.07 19.96 33.44
C GLY A 434 -7.72 20.37 34.04
N LYS A 435 -6.98 19.41 34.61
CA LYS A 435 -5.63 19.63 35.18
C LYS A 435 -4.52 19.46 34.15
N GLY A 436 -4.80 18.80 33.02
CA GLY A 436 -3.96 18.77 31.82
C GLY A 436 -4.36 19.87 30.83
N GLY A 437 -3.42 20.29 29.96
CA GLY A 437 -3.59 21.42 29.03
C GLY A 437 -4.76 21.33 28.03
N PHE A 438 -5.49 20.21 27.97
CA PHE A 438 -6.65 19.99 27.10
C PHE A 438 -7.76 19.19 27.80
N ARG A 439 -9.02 19.56 27.55
CA ARG A 439 -10.18 18.70 27.84
C ARG A 439 -10.29 17.58 26.80
N LEU A 440 -10.94 16.47 27.16
CA LEU A 440 -11.00 15.24 26.34
C LEU A 440 -11.71 15.41 25.00
N ILE A 441 -11.20 14.66 24.02
CA ILE A 441 -11.81 14.07 22.81
C ILE A 441 -12.77 14.97 22.03
N ASP A 442 -12.26 15.48 20.91
CA ASP A 442 -13.09 16.05 19.85
C ASP A 442 -13.96 14.95 19.20
N GLN A 443 -15.28 15.14 19.15
CA GLN A 443 -16.20 14.22 18.45
C GLN A 443 -15.94 14.17 16.95
N SER A 444 -15.54 15.30 16.34
CA SER A 444 -15.19 15.33 14.93
C SER A 444 -13.83 14.72 14.63
N ASN A 445 -13.09 14.27 15.65
CA ASN A 445 -11.85 13.54 15.48
C ASN A 445 -10.80 14.28 14.65
N SER A 446 -10.82 15.62 14.71
CA SER A 446 -10.02 16.46 13.83
C SER A 446 -8.86 17.12 14.58
N TRP A 447 -7.66 16.92 14.05
CA TRP A 447 -6.48 17.68 14.48
C TRP A 447 -6.66 19.18 14.24
N GLU A 448 -7.35 19.57 13.16
CA GLU A 448 -7.63 20.97 12.85
C GLU A 448 -8.48 21.60 13.95
N ASN A 449 -9.54 20.92 14.39
CA ASN A 449 -10.42 21.40 15.46
C ASN A 449 -9.70 21.48 16.80
N LEU A 450 -8.85 20.49 17.10
CA LEU A 450 -7.98 20.57 18.27
C LEU A 450 -7.07 21.80 18.16
N LEU A 451 -6.30 21.95 17.08
CA LEU A 451 -5.37 23.07 16.92
C LEU A 451 -6.07 24.44 16.91
N GLU A 452 -7.26 24.54 16.33
CA GLU A 452 -8.10 25.75 16.39
C GLU A 452 -8.54 26.05 17.83
N PHE A 453 -8.98 25.04 18.59
CA PHE A 453 -9.29 25.21 20.01
C PHE A 453 -8.09 25.70 20.81
N ILE A 454 -6.89 25.14 20.55
CA ILE A 454 -5.65 25.57 21.20
C ILE A 454 -5.35 27.04 20.88
N ALA A 455 -5.49 27.41 19.61
CA ALA A 455 -5.16 28.76 19.15
C ALA A 455 -6.18 29.82 19.61
N THR A 456 -7.46 29.47 19.66
CA THR A 456 -8.56 30.42 19.91
C THR A 456 -9.12 30.38 21.33
N GLY A 457 -8.88 29.29 22.07
CA GLY A 457 -9.53 28.99 23.35
C GLY A 457 -11.03 28.68 23.25
N THR A 458 -11.59 28.61 22.04
CA THR A 458 -13.03 28.45 21.79
C THR A 458 -13.31 27.00 21.40
N ALA A 459 -14.11 26.29 22.20
CA ALA A 459 -14.40 24.88 21.98
C ALA A 459 -15.08 24.68 20.60
N PRO A 460 -14.69 23.66 19.80
CA PRO A 460 -15.31 23.36 18.52
C PRO A 460 -16.72 22.79 18.77
N SER A 461 -17.77 23.58 18.49
CA SER A 461 -19.19 23.22 18.63
C SER A 461 -19.64 22.77 20.05
N GLU A 462 -20.95 22.51 20.23
CA GLU A 462 -21.53 22.13 21.53
C GLU A 462 -21.20 20.70 22.01
N SER A 463 -20.47 19.88 21.24
CA SER A 463 -20.37 18.44 21.49
C SER A 463 -18.98 17.88 21.83
N PHE A 464 -18.02 18.77 22.15
CA PHE A 464 -16.66 18.40 22.54
C PHE A 464 -16.63 17.55 23.84
N GLY A 465 -16.08 16.33 23.77
CA GLY A 465 -15.91 15.46 24.94
C GLY A 465 -17.15 14.69 25.39
N ARG A 466 -18.20 14.59 24.56
CA ARG A 466 -19.45 13.88 24.90
C ARG A 466 -19.50 12.42 24.52
N SER A 467 -18.67 11.95 23.60
CA SER A 467 -18.69 10.55 23.21
C SER A 467 -17.31 9.99 22.90
N SER A 468 -17.13 8.68 23.06
CA SER A 468 -15.87 8.03 22.72
C SER A 468 -16.01 6.58 22.25
N TYR A 469 -15.56 6.32 21.02
CA TYR A 469 -15.30 5.01 20.44
C TYR A 469 -13.98 4.41 20.94
N LEU A 470 -12.99 5.26 21.19
CA LEU A 470 -11.68 4.83 21.69
C LEU A 470 -11.76 4.24 23.10
N LEU A 471 -12.47 4.90 24.02
CA LEU A 471 -12.65 4.39 25.38
C LEU A 471 -13.41 3.06 25.37
N GLN A 472 -14.40 2.93 24.49
CA GLN A 472 -15.10 1.66 24.28
C GLN A 472 -14.13 0.55 23.85
N MET A 473 -13.29 0.82 22.85
CA MET A 473 -12.27 -0.13 22.40
C MET A 473 -11.30 -0.52 23.52
N LEU A 474 -10.80 0.45 24.30
CA LEU A 474 -9.87 0.20 25.40
C LEU A 474 -10.48 -0.69 26.49
N ILE A 475 -11.74 -0.46 26.87
CA ILE A 475 -12.47 -1.30 27.83
C ILE A 475 -12.57 -2.74 27.31
N GLU A 476 -13.01 -2.91 26.04
CA GLU A 476 -13.13 -4.23 25.43
C GLU A 476 -11.78 -4.96 25.36
N ILE A 477 -10.70 -4.26 24.97
CA ILE A 477 -9.35 -4.83 24.89
C ILE A 477 -8.83 -5.24 26.29
N CYS A 478 -9.02 -4.40 27.31
CA CYS A 478 -8.54 -4.68 28.67
C CYS A 478 -9.26 -5.89 29.28
N ILE A 479 -10.58 -6.00 29.12
CA ILE A 479 -11.35 -7.19 29.51
C ILE A 479 -10.90 -8.41 28.69
N GLY A 480 -10.61 -8.16 27.41
CA GLY A 480 -10.16 -9.17 26.49
C GLY A 480 -8.82 -9.82 26.81
N HIS A 481 -8.00 -9.15 27.61
CA HIS A 481 -6.75 -9.69 28.12
C HIS A 481 -6.99 -10.93 29.00
N GLY A 482 -8.12 -10.99 29.71
CA GLY A 482 -8.51 -12.13 30.55
C GLY A 482 -7.71 -12.27 31.85
N SER A 483 -6.92 -11.26 32.25
CA SER A 483 -6.25 -11.20 33.56
C SER A 483 -7.01 -10.32 34.54
N GLU A 484 -6.78 -10.53 35.84
CA GLU A 484 -7.31 -9.63 36.89
C GLU A 484 -6.84 -8.19 36.70
N GLU A 485 -5.59 -8.01 36.27
CA GLU A 485 -5.03 -6.69 35.97
C GLU A 485 -5.74 -6.00 34.80
N GLY A 486 -6.05 -6.74 33.72
CA GLY A 486 -6.82 -6.22 32.60
C GLY A 486 -8.24 -5.82 33.00
N ASN A 487 -8.92 -6.63 33.80
CA ASN A 487 -10.25 -6.30 34.33
C ASN A 487 -10.21 -5.07 35.26
N ALA A 488 -9.20 -4.98 36.13
CA ALA A 488 -9.02 -3.84 37.01
C ALA A 488 -8.78 -2.53 36.23
N LEU A 489 -7.97 -2.59 35.17
CA LEU A 489 -7.72 -1.43 34.31
C LEU A 489 -8.97 -1.04 33.51
N ALA A 490 -9.72 -2.01 32.97
CA ALA A 490 -11.00 -1.76 32.30
C ALA A 490 -12.00 -1.05 33.24
N ASN A 491 -12.06 -1.53 34.49
CA ASN A 491 -12.88 -0.90 35.52
C ASN A 491 -12.42 0.53 35.79
N ALA A 492 -11.11 0.77 35.93
CA ALA A 492 -10.58 2.11 36.14
C ALA A 492 -10.86 3.06 34.96
N PHE A 493 -10.84 2.58 33.72
CA PHE A 493 -11.30 3.35 32.56
C PHE A 493 -12.78 3.72 32.69
N TYR A 494 -13.63 2.75 33.04
CA TYR A 494 -15.06 2.97 33.18
C TYR A 494 -15.40 3.91 34.34
N THR A 495 -14.91 3.65 35.55
CA THR A 495 -15.26 4.43 36.74
C THR A 495 -14.63 5.84 36.71
N HIS A 496 -13.34 5.95 36.41
CA HIS A 496 -12.64 7.23 36.53
C HIS A 496 -12.93 8.17 35.36
N LEU A 497 -13.06 7.63 34.15
CA LEU A 497 -13.35 8.46 32.99
C LEU A 497 -14.85 8.55 32.79
N ILE A 498 -15.63 7.48 32.80
CA ILE A 498 -17.02 7.54 32.30
C ILE A 498 -17.98 7.99 33.41
N GLU A 499 -17.99 7.28 34.53
CA GLU A 499 -18.83 7.62 35.69
C GLU A 499 -18.33 8.87 36.42
N GLY A 500 -17.02 9.14 36.37
CA GLY A 500 -16.40 10.24 37.09
C GLY A 500 -16.41 10.04 38.58
N ILE A 501 -15.95 8.87 39.02
CA ILE A 501 -15.87 8.50 40.43
C ILE A 501 -14.49 7.89 40.67
N THR A 502 -13.81 8.24 41.77
CA THR A 502 -12.55 7.60 42.19
C THR A 502 -12.79 6.22 42.81
N ASP A 503 -11.71 5.46 43.05
CA ASP A 503 -11.75 4.20 43.80
C ASP A 503 -12.45 4.32 45.18
N ASP A 504 -12.37 5.50 45.82
CA ASP A 504 -12.99 5.79 47.12
C ASP A 504 -14.47 6.24 47.02
N GLY A 505 -15.06 6.24 45.82
CA GLY A 505 -16.44 6.71 45.61
C GLY A 505 -16.57 8.24 45.52
N VAL A 506 -15.47 8.98 45.43
CA VAL A 506 -15.49 10.46 45.36
C VAL A 506 -15.74 10.89 43.91
N SER A 507 -16.73 11.76 43.70
CA SER A 507 -17.00 12.30 42.36
C SER A 507 -15.83 13.16 41.86
N LEU A 508 -15.37 12.84 40.66
CA LEU A 508 -14.52 13.67 39.83
C LEU A 508 -15.47 14.60 39.06
N GLU A 509 -15.64 15.83 39.56
CA GLU A 509 -16.56 16.82 38.97
C GLU A 509 -16.22 17.05 37.48
N PHE A 510 -16.98 16.41 36.60
CA PHE A 510 -16.85 16.57 35.16
C PHE A 510 -17.92 17.49 34.61
N PRO A 511 -17.58 18.35 33.63
CA PRO A 511 -18.57 19.22 33.01
C PRO A 511 -19.65 18.42 32.27
N GLU A 512 -19.30 17.27 31.71
CA GLU A 512 -20.19 16.42 30.91
C GLU A 512 -19.83 14.93 31.11
N GLN A 513 -20.85 14.06 31.03
CA GLN A 513 -20.63 12.60 30.97
C GLN A 513 -20.24 12.19 29.55
N VAL A 514 -19.41 11.14 29.45
CA VAL A 514 -19.04 10.58 28.14
C VAL A 514 -19.96 9.42 27.83
N GLU A 515 -20.56 9.45 26.66
CA GLU A 515 -21.29 8.35 26.07
C GLU A 515 -20.33 7.43 25.32
N LEU A 516 -20.29 6.16 25.70
CA LEU A 516 -19.52 5.18 24.93
C LEU A 516 -20.18 4.96 23.58
N GLN A 517 -19.36 4.81 22.53
CA GLN A 517 -19.83 4.56 21.18
C GLN A 517 -19.24 3.27 20.63
N SER A 518 -20.05 2.57 19.83
CA SER A 518 -19.62 1.49 18.96
C SER A 518 -20.04 1.81 17.53
N TRP A 519 -19.37 1.21 16.56
CA TRP A 519 -19.61 1.49 15.15
C TRP A 519 -19.89 0.20 14.40
N ILE A 520 -21.02 0.15 13.70
CA ILE A 520 -21.43 -0.95 12.85
C ILE A 520 -21.03 -0.60 11.41
N PRO A 521 -20.07 -1.32 10.81
CA PRO A 521 -19.65 -1.04 9.45
C PRO A 521 -20.75 -1.38 8.42
N PRO A 522 -20.77 -0.72 7.25
CA PRO A 522 -21.62 -1.15 6.14
C PRO A 522 -21.19 -2.53 5.60
N GLU A 523 -22.10 -3.26 4.95
CA GLU A 523 -21.83 -4.61 4.43
C GLU A 523 -20.63 -4.65 3.46
N ASN A 524 -20.47 -3.61 2.63
CA ASN A 524 -19.38 -3.46 1.66
C ASN A 524 -18.19 -2.64 2.20
N TRP A 525 -17.98 -2.60 3.52
CA TRP A 525 -16.95 -1.77 4.15
C TRP A 525 -15.55 -1.90 3.55
N ILE A 526 -15.11 -3.12 3.19
CA ILE A 526 -13.78 -3.36 2.58
C ILE A 526 -13.62 -2.56 1.28
N ASP A 527 -14.66 -2.54 0.44
CA ASP A 527 -14.64 -1.78 -0.81
C ASP A 527 -14.62 -0.27 -0.53
N MET A 528 -15.45 0.17 0.42
CA MET A 528 -15.59 1.58 0.76
C MET A 528 -14.31 2.16 1.35
N VAL A 529 -13.69 1.46 2.31
CA VAL A 529 -12.49 1.94 3.00
C VAL A 529 -11.29 2.04 2.06
N LEU A 530 -11.21 1.22 1.01
CA LEU A 530 -10.16 1.30 0.00
C LEU A 530 -10.36 2.43 -1.03
N LYS A 531 -11.57 3.01 -1.10
CA LYS A 531 -11.90 4.12 -2.01
C LYS A 531 -11.98 5.47 -1.29
N GLY A 532 -12.30 5.47 0.00
CA GLY A 532 -12.57 6.69 0.75
C GLY A 532 -12.90 6.46 2.22
N ASN A 533 -13.33 7.54 2.88
CA ASN A 533 -13.77 7.48 4.27
C ASN A 533 -15.12 6.76 4.35
N ALA A 534 -15.15 5.61 5.05
CA ALA A 534 -16.38 4.83 5.24
C ALA A 534 -17.18 5.20 6.50
N GLY A 535 -16.67 6.12 7.34
CA GLY A 535 -17.24 6.46 8.65
C GLY A 535 -18.69 6.94 8.60
N HIS A 536 -19.03 7.77 7.61
CA HIS A 536 -20.39 8.30 7.41
C HIS A 536 -21.39 7.28 6.85
N SER A 537 -20.92 6.12 6.40
CA SER A 537 -21.76 5.08 5.78
C SER A 537 -22.07 3.92 6.73
N GLY A 538 -21.46 3.89 7.91
CA GLY A 538 -21.82 2.96 8.98
C GLY A 538 -22.75 3.60 10.01
N GLU A 539 -23.21 2.79 10.95
CA GLU A 539 -24.12 3.23 12.01
C GLU A 539 -23.37 3.35 13.34
N CYS A 540 -23.44 4.51 13.97
CA CYS A 540 -22.93 4.72 15.33
C CYS A 540 -24.01 4.31 16.34
N VAL A 541 -23.63 3.49 17.32
CA VAL A 541 -24.50 2.98 18.37
C VAL A 541 -23.96 3.41 19.72
N THR A 542 -24.80 4.07 20.51
CA THR A 542 -24.46 4.39 21.90
C THR A 542 -24.45 3.11 22.74
N VAL A 543 -23.39 2.94 23.53
CA VAL A 543 -23.19 1.78 24.40
C VAL A 543 -23.54 2.18 25.83
N HIS A 544 -24.48 1.45 26.41
CA HIS A 544 -24.83 1.55 27.82
C HIS A 544 -24.65 0.17 28.46
N TYR A 545 -23.87 0.12 29.54
CA TYR A 545 -23.78 -1.07 30.38
C TYR A 545 -24.78 -0.94 31.52
N ASP A 546 -25.67 -1.92 31.66
CA ASP A 546 -26.64 -1.97 32.76
C ASP A 546 -25.92 -2.35 34.07
N LEU A 547 -25.20 -1.38 34.66
CA LEU A 547 -24.42 -1.54 35.88
C LEU A 547 -24.99 -0.68 37.02
N PRO A 548 -24.88 -1.12 38.28
CA PRO A 548 -25.30 -0.33 39.42
C PRO A 548 -24.47 0.97 39.52
N CYS A 549 -25.15 2.09 39.73
CA CYS A 549 -24.53 3.41 39.83
C CYS A 549 -23.93 3.65 41.22
N GLY A 550 -22.70 4.17 41.28
CA GLY A 550 -22.12 4.73 42.51
C GLY A 550 -21.38 3.76 43.45
N ASP A 551 -21.31 2.46 43.14
CA ASP A 551 -20.49 1.50 43.91
C ASP A 551 -19.40 0.88 43.02
N PHE A 552 -18.14 1.28 43.28
CA PHE A 552 -16.96 0.77 42.58
C PHE A 552 -16.83 -0.76 42.65
N SER A 553 -17.18 -1.38 43.78
CA SER A 553 -17.03 -2.83 43.98
C SER A 553 -18.06 -3.61 43.15
N GLU A 554 -19.27 -3.08 42.99
CA GLU A 554 -20.31 -3.72 42.19
C GLU A 554 -20.05 -3.54 40.68
N ILE A 555 -19.63 -2.35 40.25
CA ILE A 555 -19.22 -2.10 38.86
C ILE A 555 -18.06 -3.02 38.46
N ALA A 556 -17.04 -3.15 39.31
CA ALA A 556 -15.87 -4.00 39.04
C ALA A 556 -16.23 -5.48 38.82
N LYS A 557 -17.28 -5.97 39.50
CA LYS A 557 -17.76 -7.34 39.35
C LYS A 557 -18.62 -7.52 38.10
N GLY A 558 -19.46 -6.54 37.76
CA GLY A 558 -20.45 -6.65 36.68
C GLY A 558 -19.92 -6.28 35.29
N LEU A 559 -18.92 -5.38 35.20
CA LEU A 559 -18.46 -4.81 33.93
C LEU A 559 -17.97 -5.88 32.91
N PRO A 560 -17.17 -6.90 33.28
CA PRO A 560 -16.74 -7.93 32.33
C PRO A 560 -17.92 -8.67 31.68
N ASP A 561 -18.94 -9.01 32.44
CA ASP A 561 -20.12 -9.74 31.95
C ASP A 561 -21.02 -8.84 31.10
N ALA A 562 -21.17 -7.56 31.49
CA ALA A 562 -21.90 -6.57 30.71
C ALA A 562 -21.26 -6.35 29.33
N VAL A 563 -19.93 -6.26 29.27
CA VAL A 563 -19.18 -6.11 28.01
C VAL A 563 -19.33 -7.34 27.12
N ARG A 564 -19.20 -8.55 27.68
CA ARG A 564 -19.42 -9.80 26.91
C ARG A 564 -20.84 -9.89 26.37
N SER A 565 -21.83 -9.50 27.17
CA SER A 565 -23.24 -9.48 26.77
C SER A 565 -23.48 -8.49 25.63
N PHE A 566 -22.92 -7.29 25.74
CA PHE A 566 -22.96 -6.27 24.68
C PHE A 566 -22.31 -6.75 23.38
N VAL A 567 -21.10 -7.32 23.44
CA VAL A 567 -20.40 -7.84 22.26
C VAL A 567 -21.21 -8.94 21.58
N SER A 568 -21.82 -9.84 22.36
CA SER A 568 -22.68 -10.91 21.83
C SER A 568 -23.92 -10.36 21.14
N ALA A 569 -24.58 -9.36 21.74
CA ALA A 569 -25.74 -8.68 21.15
C ALA A 569 -25.35 -7.90 19.87
N SER A 570 -24.22 -7.19 19.90
CA SER A 570 -23.71 -6.42 18.76
C SER A 570 -23.39 -7.32 17.56
N ARG A 571 -22.83 -8.52 17.77
CA ARG A 571 -22.58 -9.51 16.71
C ARG A 571 -23.84 -10.07 16.06
N ALA A 572 -24.97 -10.08 16.77
CA ALA A 572 -26.24 -10.54 16.22
C ALA A 572 -26.82 -9.58 15.18
N VAL A 573 -26.42 -8.29 15.23
CA VAL A 573 -26.93 -7.23 14.35
C VAL A 573 -25.88 -6.69 13.38
N SER A 574 -24.59 -6.84 13.69
CA SER A 574 -23.50 -6.36 12.83
C SER A 574 -23.26 -7.31 11.65
N PRO A 575 -23.01 -6.77 10.43
CA PRO A 575 -22.60 -7.60 9.32
C PRO A 575 -21.25 -8.27 9.63
N ARG A 576 -21.11 -9.53 9.22
CA ARG A 576 -19.85 -10.26 9.33
C ARG A 576 -18.89 -9.75 8.27
N ILE A 577 -17.74 -9.26 8.69
CA ILE A 577 -16.65 -8.92 7.77
C ILE A 577 -16.07 -10.23 7.26
N ALA A 578 -16.37 -10.57 6.01
CA ALA A 578 -15.92 -11.81 5.41
C ALA A 578 -14.38 -11.84 5.28
N PRO A 579 -13.74 -13.01 5.42
CA PRO A 579 -12.35 -13.19 5.06
C PRO A 579 -12.14 -12.73 3.61
N ASN A 580 -11.17 -11.86 3.39
CA ASN A 580 -10.88 -11.31 2.08
C ASN A 580 -9.40 -11.52 1.71
N LYS A 581 -9.07 -11.24 0.45
CA LYS A 581 -7.70 -11.43 -0.08
C LYS A 581 -6.76 -10.24 0.22
N VAL A 582 -7.29 -9.15 0.76
CA VAL A 582 -6.54 -7.95 1.10
C VAL A 582 -5.87 -8.17 2.46
N PRO A 583 -4.55 -7.91 2.58
CA PRO A 583 -3.87 -7.97 3.87
C PRO A 583 -4.54 -7.05 4.89
N LEU A 584 -4.62 -7.49 6.14
CA LEU A 584 -5.15 -6.69 7.23
C LEU A 584 -4.34 -5.39 7.40
N SER A 585 -3.02 -5.48 7.28
CA SER A 585 -2.13 -4.32 7.27
C SER A 585 -2.51 -3.28 6.20
N VAL A 586 -2.96 -3.69 5.02
CA VAL A 586 -3.43 -2.77 3.97
C VAL A 586 -4.76 -2.12 4.35
N LEU A 587 -5.70 -2.87 4.94
CA LEU A 587 -6.98 -2.31 5.40
C LEU A 587 -6.76 -1.28 6.52
N LEU A 588 -5.82 -1.55 7.43
CA LEU A 588 -5.44 -0.61 8.49
C LEU A 588 -4.77 0.64 7.91
N LEU A 589 -3.92 0.50 6.89
CA LEU A 589 -3.37 1.63 6.16
C LEU A 589 -4.49 2.47 5.51
N ALA A 590 -5.48 1.83 4.88
CA ALA A 590 -6.61 2.53 4.27
C ALA A 590 -7.43 3.29 5.33
N CYS A 591 -7.67 2.69 6.50
CA CYS A 591 -8.30 3.37 7.64
C CYS A 591 -7.52 4.62 8.06
N LEU A 592 -6.19 4.51 8.20
CA LEU A 592 -5.31 5.64 8.55
C LEU A 592 -5.27 6.72 7.47
N ARG A 593 -5.39 6.37 6.19
CA ARG A 593 -5.31 7.30 5.06
C ARG A 593 -6.60 8.06 4.81
N HIS A 594 -7.72 7.43 5.12
CA HIS A 594 -9.05 7.98 4.89
C HIS A 594 -9.73 8.44 6.17
N ASP A 595 -9.06 8.38 7.32
CA ASP A 595 -9.64 8.70 8.62
C ASP A 595 -10.93 7.92 8.89
N SER A 596 -10.95 6.65 8.46
CA SER A 596 -12.10 5.76 8.59
C SER A 596 -11.97 4.94 9.87
N PRO A 597 -13.06 4.75 10.65
CA PRO A 597 -13.03 3.91 11.84
C PRO A 597 -12.71 2.46 11.49
N LEU A 598 -11.90 1.82 12.34
CA LEU A 598 -11.66 0.38 12.30
C LEU A 598 -12.85 -0.34 12.94
N PRO A 599 -13.52 -1.28 12.24
CA PRO A 599 -14.62 -2.04 12.82
C PRO A 599 -14.27 -2.78 14.12
N PRO A 600 -15.18 -2.85 15.10
CA PRO A 600 -14.92 -3.56 16.36
C PRO A 600 -14.57 -5.03 16.20
N GLU A 601 -15.07 -5.66 15.14
CA GLU A 601 -14.86 -7.08 14.90
C GLU A 601 -13.37 -7.43 14.71
N PHE A 602 -12.51 -6.47 14.34
CA PHE A 602 -11.06 -6.69 14.22
C PHE A 602 -10.38 -7.08 15.54
N TRP A 603 -10.77 -6.49 16.68
CA TRP A 603 -10.26 -6.92 17.98
C TRP A 603 -11.18 -7.95 18.64
N ARG A 604 -12.51 -7.86 18.44
CA ARG A 604 -13.45 -8.79 19.06
C ARG A 604 -13.26 -10.22 18.58
N MET A 605 -12.92 -10.46 17.30
CA MET A 605 -12.58 -11.82 16.82
C MET A 605 -11.34 -12.39 17.48
N VAL A 606 -10.40 -11.56 17.92
CA VAL A 606 -9.18 -12.03 18.60
C VAL A 606 -9.47 -12.37 20.05
N ILE A 607 -10.31 -11.55 20.68
CA ILE A 607 -10.57 -11.58 22.11
C ILE A 607 -11.70 -12.56 22.50
N PHE A 608 -12.85 -12.46 21.80
CA PHE A 608 -14.11 -13.10 22.19
C PHE A 608 -14.50 -14.28 21.29
N SER A 609 -13.56 -14.85 20.53
CA SER A 609 -13.83 -15.99 19.63
C SER A 609 -13.94 -17.34 20.34
N ARG A 610 -13.56 -17.42 21.63
CA ARG A 610 -13.58 -18.68 22.41
C ARG A 610 -14.96 -19.03 23.00
N ASP A 611 -15.90 -18.10 23.06
CA ASP A 611 -17.19 -18.33 23.72
C ASP A 611 -18.22 -19.06 22.82
N GLU A 612 -18.10 -18.98 21.49
CA GLU A 612 -19.03 -19.64 20.55
C GLU A 612 -18.83 -21.16 20.43
N SER A 613 -17.61 -21.68 20.71
CA SER A 613 -17.34 -23.12 20.63
C SER A 613 -17.82 -23.88 21.87
N GLN A 614 -18.04 -23.19 23.00
CA GLN A 614 -18.54 -23.81 24.24
C GLN A 614 -20.06 -23.79 24.35
N SER A 615 -20.74 -22.83 23.71
CA SER A 615 -22.21 -22.80 23.62
C SER A 615 -22.77 -23.89 22.68
N ALA A 616 -22.09 -24.19 21.57
CA ALA A 616 -22.49 -25.27 20.64
C ALA A 616 -22.39 -26.69 21.25
N VAL A 617 -21.53 -26.88 22.25
CA VAL A 617 -21.39 -28.17 22.98
C VAL A 617 -22.45 -28.30 24.09
N ARG A 618 -23.00 -27.19 24.59
CA ARG A 618 -24.10 -27.21 25.57
C ARG A 618 -25.47 -27.41 24.94
N GLU A 619 -25.70 -26.97 23.70
CA GLU A 619 -26.96 -27.25 22.99
C GLU A 619 -27.07 -28.69 22.46
N THR A 620 -25.97 -29.45 22.41
CA THR A 620 -25.98 -30.88 22.09
C THR A 620 -26.07 -31.80 23.32
N SER A 621 -26.17 -31.23 24.52
CA SER A 621 -26.26 -31.96 25.79
C SER A 621 -27.40 -31.48 26.68
N ALA A 622 -28.64 -31.70 26.24
CA ALA A 622 -29.83 -31.72 27.08
C ALA A 622 -30.75 -32.91 26.69
N PRO A 623 -31.55 -33.45 27.63
CA PRO A 623 -31.62 -34.89 27.89
C PRO A 623 -32.73 -35.60 27.12
N GLY A 624 -32.41 -36.76 26.54
CA GLY A 624 -33.41 -37.73 26.11
C GLY A 624 -33.78 -38.64 27.28
N ASP A 625 -34.95 -38.39 27.87
CA ASP A 625 -35.76 -39.43 28.51
C ASP A 625 -35.90 -40.62 27.56
N GLU A 626 -35.68 -41.84 28.04
CA GLU A 626 -36.66 -42.92 27.84
C GLU A 626 -36.40 -44.12 28.77
N SER A 627 -37.53 -44.58 29.28
CA SER A 627 -37.82 -45.66 30.20
C SER A 627 -37.71 -47.07 29.62
N ALA A 628 -37.53 -48.02 30.54
CA ALA A 628 -38.15 -49.36 30.58
C ALA A 628 -37.50 -50.56 29.85
N GLU A 629 -37.48 -51.68 30.61
CA GLU A 629 -37.42 -53.12 30.23
C GLU A 629 -36.07 -53.61 29.64
N GLU A 630 -35.37 -54.61 30.18
CA GLU A 630 -35.70 -55.84 30.90
C GLU A 630 -34.49 -56.21 31.80
#